data_AF-A0A7C5BJS5-F1
#
_entry.id   AF-A0A7C5BJS5-F1
#
_cell.length_a   1.000
_cell.length_b   1.000
_cell.length_c   1.000
_cell.angle_alpha   90.00
_cell.angle_beta   90.00
_cell.angle_gamma   90.00
#
_symmetry.space_group_name_H-M   'P 1'
#
loop_
_entity.id
_entity.type
_entity.pdbx_description
1 polymer ?
#
loop_
_entity_poly.entity_id
_entity_poly.type
_entity_poly.pdbx_seq_one_letter_code
_entity_poly.pdbx_strand_id
1 'polypeptide(L)'
;MSDLGNLYKSLSLEIAAVARYREHRDMTADPAFFALFEGLMRNEQGHEEELVANIERLGGDLSEVSRVEAPELPTMVYEGEQIMGQKTNLAMLRADLAFEADATKLYHEFAGQAEDEQVKGLFKELSRAERGHVNGLTYVIKSIENGSHEVRFFCPVCGWAVEFGASPEIGTESRCRMCGVLFALDEKDDDFILVRK
;
A
#
# COMPACT_ATOMS: atom_id res chain seq x y z
N MET A 1 0.96 28.17 6.32
CA MET A 1 0.72 27.87 4.89
C MET A 1 -0.75 28.16 4.62
N SER A 2 -1.14 28.60 3.42
CA SER A 2 -2.57 28.81 3.13
C SER A 2 -3.30 27.47 2.96
N ASP A 3 -4.64 27.47 3.06
CA ASP A 3 -5.46 26.28 2.82
C ASP A 3 -5.17 25.66 1.44
N LEU A 4 -5.12 26.49 0.40
CA LEU A 4 -4.74 26.06 -0.95
C LEU A 4 -3.33 25.43 -0.99
N GLY A 5 -2.36 26.03 -0.31
CA GLY A 5 -1.01 25.48 -0.24
C GLY A 5 -0.97 24.09 0.41
N ASN A 6 -1.71 23.90 1.49
CA ASN A 6 -1.84 22.61 2.15
C ASN A 6 -2.54 21.60 1.23
N LEU A 7 -3.64 21.98 0.57
CA LEU A 7 -4.38 21.12 -0.35
C LEU A 7 -3.52 20.66 -1.54
N TYR A 8 -2.71 21.55 -2.14
CA TYR A 8 -1.79 21.16 -3.22
C TYR A 8 -0.73 20.16 -2.75
N LYS A 9 -0.20 20.36 -1.54
CA LYS A 9 0.77 19.43 -0.94
C LYS A 9 0.14 18.06 -0.67
N SER A 10 -1.08 18.04 -0.16
CA SER A 10 -1.85 16.82 0.05
C SER A 10 -2.14 16.10 -1.26
N LEU A 11 -2.57 16.82 -2.30
CA LEU A 11 -2.83 16.19 -3.60
C LEU A 11 -1.56 15.60 -4.22
N SER A 12 -0.42 16.27 -4.08
CA SER A 12 0.88 15.71 -4.49
C SER A 12 1.23 14.42 -3.73
N LEU A 13 0.93 14.36 -2.43
CA LEU A 13 1.13 13.16 -1.60
C LEU A 13 0.22 12.01 -2.07
N GLU A 14 -1.07 12.25 -2.32
CA GLU A 14 -2.00 11.21 -2.75
C GLU A 14 -1.66 10.65 -4.14
N ILE A 15 -1.26 11.52 -5.09
CA ILE A 15 -0.77 11.09 -6.42
C ILE A 15 0.43 10.15 -6.26
N ALA A 16 1.33 10.47 -5.34
CA ALA A 16 2.50 9.65 -5.05
C ALA A 16 2.10 8.31 -4.40
N ALA A 17 1.12 8.31 -3.50
CA ALA A 17 0.57 7.11 -2.86
C ALA A 17 -0.10 6.18 -3.88
N VAL A 18 -0.92 6.71 -4.80
CA VAL A 18 -1.55 5.94 -5.88
C VAL A 18 -0.49 5.28 -6.79
N ALA A 19 0.54 6.03 -7.17
CA ALA A 19 1.63 5.49 -8.00
C ALA A 19 2.37 4.36 -7.28
N ARG A 20 2.66 4.56 -6.00
CA ARG A 20 3.34 3.61 -5.13
C ARG A 20 2.55 2.32 -4.92
N TYR A 21 1.28 2.42 -4.55
CA TYR A 21 0.45 1.23 -4.34
C TYR A 21 0.21 0.45 -5.63
N ARG A 22 0.17 1.14 -6.77
CA ARG A 22 0.15 0.48 -8.09
C ARG A 22 1.44 -0.31 -8.34
N GLU A 23 2.60 0.28 -8.08
CA GLU A 23 3.88 -0.41 -8.22
C GLU A 23 3.96 -1.65 -7.32
N HIS A 24 3.63 -1.51 -6.03
CA HIS A 24 3.66 -2.62 -5.08
C HIS A 24 2.67 -3.75 -5.42
N ARG A 25 1.47 -3.39 -5.87
CA ARG A 25 0.48 -4.34 -6.40
C ARG A 25 1.05 -5.14 -7.57
N ASP A 26 1.77 -4.49 -8.48
CA ASP A 26 2.30 -5.12 -9.69
C ASP A 26 3.56 -5.96 -9.41
N MET A 27 4.23 -5.74 -8.28
CA MET A 27 5.40 -6.49 -7.84
C MET A 27 5.07 -7.78 -7.09
N THR A 28 3.91 -7.89 -6.45
CA THR A 28 3.56 -9.07 -5.64
C THR A 28 2.91 -10.19 -6.45
N ALA A 29 3.28 -11.43 -6.15
CA ALA A 29 2.65 -12.62 -6.72
C ALA A 29 1.55 -13.21 -5.80
N ASP A 30 1.41 -12.67 -4.58
CA ASP A 30 0.42 -13.11 -3.61
C ASP A 30 -0.92 -12.39 -3.85
N PRO A 31 -2.01 -13.13 -4.14
CA PRO A 31 -3.32 -12.53 -4.34
C PRO A 31 -3.85 -11.70 -3.16
N ALA A 32 -3.45 -12.03 -1.93
CA ALA A 32 -3.87 -11.29 -0.74
C ALA A 32 -3.21 -9.90 -0.69
N PHE A 33 -1.89 -9.82 -0.96
CA PHE A 33 -1.19 -8.54 -1.02
C PHE A 33 -1.59 -7.73 -2.25
N PHE A 34 -1.82 -8.38 -3.39
CA PHE A 34 -2.38 -7.72 -4.57
C PHE A 34 -3.69 -7.01 -4.22
N ALA A 35 -4.62 -7.71 -3.57
CA ALA A 35 -5.91 -7.15 -3.17
C ALA A 35 -5.78 -6.02 -2.13
N LEU A 36 -4.83 -6.16 -1.19
CA LEU A 36 -4.53 -5.12 -0.20
C LEU A 36 -4.07 -3.82 -0.88
N PHE A 37 -3.05 -3.89 -1.74
CA PHE A 37 -2.49 -2.71 -2.42
C PHE A 37 -3.49 -2.10 -3.40
N GLU A 38 -4.27 -2.92 -4.11
CA GLU A 38 -5.39 -2.42 -4.94
C GLU A 38 -6.43 -1.69 -4.08
N GLY A 39 -6.74 -2.19 -2.89
CA GLY A 39 -7.64 -1.54 -1.95
C GLY A 39 -7.14 -0.17 -1.48
N LEU A 40 -5.88 -0.09 -1.07
CA LEU A 40 -5.23 1.16 -0.67
C LEU A 40 -5.20 2.16 -1.83
N MET A 41 -4.71 1.74 -3.01
CA MET A 41 -4.69 2.58 -4.22
C MET A 41 -6.06 3.21 -4.51
N ARG A 42 -7.15 2.44 -4.40
CA ARG A 42 -8.50 2.95 -4.65
C ARG A 42 -9.00 3.92 -3.58
N ASN A 43 -8.57 3.77 -2.33
CA ASN A 43 -8.88 4.75 -1.29
C ASN A 43 -8.16 6.08 -1.57
N GLU A 44 -6.87 6.03 -1.92
CA GLU A 44 -6.10 7.25 -2.22
C GLU A 44 -6.65 7.98 -3.44
N GLN A 45 -7.12 7.25 -4.46
CA GLN A 45 -7.85 7.87 -5.58
C GLN A 45 -9.10 8.63 -5.12
N GLY A 46 -9.82 8.12 -4.13
CA GLY A 46 -10.94 8.83 -3.51
C GLY A 46 -10.49 10.08 -2.75
N HIS A 47 -9.34 10.02 -2.08
CA HIS A 47 -8.73 11.19 -1.42
C HIS A 47 -8.33 12.26 -2.45
N GLU A 48 -7.74 11.88 -3.57
CA GLU A 48 -7.43 12.79 -4.69
C GLU A 48 -8.67 13.53 -5.18
N GLU A 49 -9.78 12.81 -5.40
CA GLU A 49 -11.04 13.38 -5.87
C GLU A 49 -11.57 14.47 -4.91
N GLU A 50 -11.57 14.20 -3.60
CA GLU A 50 -12.01 15.15 -2.58
C GLU A 50 -11.09 16.38 -2.45
N LEU A 51 -9.78 16.17 -2.60
CA LEU A 51 -8.78 17.25 -2.60
C LEU A 51 -8.94 18.16 -3.82
N VAL A 52 -9.09 17.58 -5.01
CA VAL A 52 -9.34 18.32 -6.25
C VAL A 52 -10.61 19.16 -6.12
N ALA A 53 -11.70 18.56 -5.63
CA ALA A 53 -12.96 19.28 -5.44
C ALA A 53 -12.82 20.49 -4.49
N ASN A 54 -12.01 20.38 -3.43
CA ASN A 54 -11.77 21.48 -2.51
C ASN A 54 -10.84 22.56 -3.08
N ILE A 55 -9.83 22.18 -3.87
CA ILE A 55 -8.97 23.11 -4.59
C ILE A 55 -9.81 23.96 -5.55
N GLU A 56 -10.63 23.31 -6.38
CA GLU A 56 -11.50 23.98 -7.35
C GLU A 56 -12.51 24.90 -6.66
N ARG A 57 -13.13 24.44 -5.56
CA ARG A 57 -14.06 25.24 -4.75
C ARG A 57 -13.43 26.54 -4.26
N LEU A 58 -12.15 26.51 -3.86
CA LEU A 58 -11.41 27.68 -3.41
C LEU A 58 -10.82 28.52 -4.55
N GLY A 59 -11.09 28.15 -5.81
CA GLY A 59 -10.58 28.86 -6.99
C GLY A 59 -9.09 28.60 -7.24
N GLY A 60 -8.57 27.47 -6.76
CA GLY A 60 -7.18 27.05 -7.00
C GLY A 60 -6.90 26.62 -8.44
N ASP A 61 -5.62 26.66 -8.81
CA ASP A 61 -5.10 26.17 -10.08
C ASP A 61 -4.37 24.85 -9.85
N LEU A 62 -4.90 23.74 -10.40
CA LEU A 62 -4.32 22.41 -10.29
C LEU A 62 -2.90 22.33 -10.89
N SER A 63 -2.50 23.27 -11.76
CA SER A 63 -1.13 23.32 -12.26
C SER A 63 -0.10 23.57 -11.14
N GLU A 64 -0.52 24.21 -10.04
CA GLU A 64 0.35 24.50 -8.89
C GLU A 64 0.76 23.23 -8.12
N VAL A 65 0.02 22.12 -8.24
CA VAL A 65 0.36 20.83 -7.60
C VAL A 65 1.76 20.38 -8.04
N SER A 66 2.06 20.55 -9.33
CA SER A 66 3.37 20.18 -9.90
C SER A 66 4.54 21.04 -9.39
N ARG A 67 4.24 22.17 -8.74
CA ARG A 67 5.24 23.11 -8.19
C ARG A 67 5.50 22.89 -6.70
N VAL A 68 4.67 22.08 -6.03
CA VAL A 68 4.90 21.70 -4.64
C VAL A 68 5.84 20.51 -4.62
N GLU A 69 6.91 20.61 -3.83
CA GLU A 69 7.79 19.47 -3.59
C GLU A 69 6.98 18.30 -3.02
N ALA A 70 7.01 17.18 -3.73
CA ALA A 70 6.48 15.94 -3.21
C ALA A 70 7.23 15.58 -1.92
N PRO A 71 6.54 15.13 -0.87
CA PRO A 71 7.19 14.63 0.33
C PRO A 71 8.19 13.53 -0.04
N GLU A 72 9.36 13.52 0.61
CA GLU A 72 10.31 12.42 0.45
C GLU A 72 9.62 11.12 0.88
N LEU A 73 9.36 10.24 -0.09
CA LEU A 73 8.74 8.96 0.17
C LEU A 73 9.76 8.02 0.82
N PRO A 74 9.38 7.28 1.88
CA PRO A 74 10.18 6.15 2.33
C PRO A 74 10.37 5.18 1.16
N THR A 75 11.63 4.91 0.80
CA THR A 75 11.93 3.86 -0.17
C THR A 75 11.73 2.48 0.45
N MET A 76 11.80 1.42 -0.35
CA MET A 76 11.75 0.03 0.14
C MET A 76 12.73 -0.17 1.32
N VAL A 77 12.19 -0.47 2.50
CA VAL A 77 12.97 -0.67 3.72
C VAL A 77 13.13 -2.16 3.96
N TYR A 78 14.33 -2.69 3.70
CA TYR A 78 14.68 -4.09 3.96
C TYR A 78 15.14 -4.35 5.40
N GLU A 79 14.96 -3.40 6.30
CA GLU A 79 15.31 -3.53 7.72
C GLU A 79 14.23 -4.30 8.51
N GLY A 80 14.65 -4.95 9.60
CA GLY A 80 13.80 -5.75 10.47
C GLY A 80 14.03 -7.26 10.34
N GLU A 81 13.22 -8.05 11.04
CA GLU A 81 13.29 -9.52 10.96
C GLU A 81 13.00 -9.98 9.54
N GLN A 82 13.90 -10.82 9.01
CA GLN A 82 13.78 -11.44 7.69
C GLN A 82 13.00 -12.74 7.85
N ILE A 83 11.94 -12.89 7.07
CA ILE A 83 11.07 -14.05 7.09
C ILE A 83 11.20 -14.73 5.74
N MET A 84 11.49 -16.03 5.78
CA MET A 84 11.72 -16.84 4.60
C MET A 84 10.62 -16.60 3.56
N GLY A 85 11.05 -16.27 2.36
CA GLY A 85 10.18 -16.12 1.20
C GLY A 85 9.25 -14.90 1.22
N GLN A 86 9.44 -13.94 2.12
CA GLN A 86 8.59 -12.75 2.28
C GLN A 86 9.35 -11.42 2.26
N LYS A 87 10.62 -11.41 1.87
CA LYS A 87 11.49 -10.24 1.94
C LYS A 87 10.92 -9.03 1.20
N THR A 88 10.54 -9.17 -0.07
CA THR A 88 10.03 -8.06 -0.88
C THR A 88 8.68 -7.59 -0.36
N ASN A 89 7.76 -8.50 -0.03
CA ASN A 89 6.46 -8.14 0.53
C ASN A 89 6.58 -7.37 1.85
N LEU A 90 7.43 -7.83 2.78
CA LEU A 90 7.67 -7.13 4.05
C LEU A 90 8.31 -5.76 3.84
N ALA A 91 9.25 -5.63 2.91
CA ALA A 91 9.88 -4.35 2.61
C ALA A 91 8.88 -3.34 2.04
N MET A 92 7.97 -3.77 1.16
CA MET A 92 6.86 -2.93 0.65
C MET A 92 5.95 -2.49 1.80
N LEU A 93 5.43 -3.45 2.57
CA LEU A 93 4.50 -3.18 3.66
C LEU A 93 5.08 -2.27 4.74
N ARG A 94 6.36 -2.44 5.11
CA ARG A 94 7.02 -1.61 6.12
C ARG A 94 7.24 -0.18 5.62
N ALA A 95 7.62 -0.03 4.35
CA ALA A 95 7.79 1.29 3.76
C ALA A 95 6.43 2.00 3.60
N ASP A 96 5.37 1.26 3.26
CA ASP A 96 3.99 1.78 3.20
C ASP A 96 3.48 2.18 4.59
N LEU A 97 3.76 1.37 5.61
CA LEU A 97 3.39 1.70 6.99
C LEU A 97 4.05 3.01 7.45
N ALA A 98 5.32 3.23 7.11
CA ALA A 98 6.02 4.46 7.43
C ALA A 98 5.40 5.66 6.70
N PHE A 99 5.10 5.49 5.41
CA PHE A 99 4.47 6.51 4.58
C PHE A 99 3.11 6.94 5.16
N GLU A 100 2.24 5.99 5.47
CA GLU A 100 0.91 6.24 6.04
C GLU A 100 0.96 6.88 7.44
N ALA A 101 1.95 6.50 8.24
CA ALA A 101 2.16 7.09 9.56
C ALA A 101 2.57 8.57 9.47
N ASP A 102 3.34 8.95 8.45
CA ASP A 102 3.74 10.33 8.23
C ASP A 102 2.62 11.16 7.58
N ALA A 103 1.86 10.59 6.63
CA ALA A 103 0.65 11.19 6.07
C ALA A 103 -0.39 11.52 7.18
N THR A 104 -0.60 10.58 8.10
CA THR A 104 -1.47 10.78 9.28
C THR A 104 -1.09 12.02 10.08
N LYS A 105 0.20 12.21 10.39
CA LYS A 105 0.71 13.34 11.16
C LYS A 105 0.54 14.64 10.37
N LEU A 106 0.88 14.62 9.09
CA LEU A 106 0.78 15.77 8.21
C LEU A 106 -0.66 16.29 8.11
N TYR A 107 -1.62 15.42 7.88
CA TYR A 107 -3.04 15.81 7.82
C TYR A 107 -3.57 16.29 9.16
N HIS A 108 -3.09 15.73 10.27
CA HIS A 108 -3.42 16.26 11.59
C HIS A 108 -2.91 17.71 11.77
N GLU A 109 -1.69 18.00 11.33
CA GLU A 109 -1.11 19.34 11.36
C GLU A 109 -1.86 20.31 10.44
N PHE A 110 -2.18 19.90 9.21
CA PHE A 110 -2.94 20.72 8.26
C PHE A 110 -4.33 21.06 8.77
N ALA A 111 -5.02 20.11 9.41
CA ALA A 111 -6.29 20.39 10.08
C ALA A 111 -6.16 21.43 11.21
N GLY A 112 -5.01 21.48 11.90
CA GLY A 112 -4.73 22.49 12.93
C GLY A 112 -4.46 23.89 12.36
N GLN A 113 -3.98 23.97 11.12
CA GLN A 113 -3.63 25.21 10.43
C GLN A 113 -4.76 25.76 9.55
N ALA A 114 -5.72 24.92 9.17
CA ALA A 114 -6.76 25.30 8.22
C ALA A 114 -7.71 26.38 8.76
N GLU A 115 -7.97 27.38 7.93
CA GLU A 115 -8.89 28.48 8.23
C GLU A 115 -10.32 28.19 7.72
N ASP A 116 -10.44 27.60 6.53
CA ASP A 116 -11.70 27.12 5.98
C ASP A 116 -12.17 25.85 6.70
N GLU A 117 -13.36 25.89 7.29
CA GLU A 117 -13.89 24.79 8.10
C GLU A 117 -14.17 23.51 7.29
N GLN A 118 -14.44 23.61 5.98
CA GLN A 118 -14.61 22.44 5.12
C GLN A 118 -13.25 21.78 4.82
N VAL A 119 -12.21 22.58 4.54
CA VAL A 119 -10.83 22.08 4.39
C VAL A 119 -10.34 21.44 5.69
N LYS A 120 -10.63 22.06 6.82
CA LYS A 120 -10.34 21.51 8.14
C LYS A 120 -11.04 20.16 8.38
N GLY A 121 -12.30 20.06 7.96
CA GLY A 121 -13.07 18.82 7.99
C GLY A 121 -12.41 17.73 7.16
N LEU A 122 -12.08 18.04 5.91
CA LEU A 122 -11.38 17.13 4.99
C LEU A 122 -10.08 16.59 5.59
N PHE A 123 -9.19 17.46 6.11
CA PHE A 123 -7.93 16.98 6.69
C PHE A 123 -8.12 16.09 7.93
N LYS A 124 -9.19 16.29 8.72
CA LYS A 124 -9.51 15.36 9.82
C LYS A 124 -9.98 14.00 9.31
N GLU A 125 -10.70 13.98 8.19
CA GLU A 125 -11.17 12.75 7.53
C GLU A 125 -10.00 11.99 6.91
N LEU A 126 -9.14 12.66 6.14
CA LEU A 126 -7.90 12.07 5.59
C LEU A 126 -7.01 11.51 6.71
N SER A 127 -6.74 12.30 7.77
CA SER A 127 -5.99 11.81 8.94
C SER A 127 -6.64 10.60 9.63
N ARG A 128 -7.97 10.42 9.51
CA ARG A 128 -8.65 9.23 10.02
C ARG A 128 -8.52 8.04 9.06
N ALA A 129 -8.60 8.27 7.75
CA ALA A 129 -8.41 7.25 6.74
C ALA A 129 -7.00 6.65 6.82
N GLU A 130 -5.96 7.48 6.88
CA GLU A 130 -4.57 7.01 6.96
C GLU A 130 -4.29 6.22 8.24
N ARG A 131 -4.91 6.59 9.36
CA ARG A 131 -4.85 5.76 10.58
C ARG A 131 -5.46 4.37 10.35
N GLY A 132 -6.50 4.28 9.53
CA GLY A 132 -7.06 3.01 9.06
C GLY A 132 -6.02 2.20 8.29
N HIS A 133 -5.31 2.83 7.34
CA HIS A 133 -4.25 2.20 6.57
C HIS A 133 -3.09 1.73 7.45
N VAL A 134 -2.58 2.57 8.35
CA VAL A 134 -1.56 2.23 9.35
C VAL A 134 -1.95 0.97 10.14
N ASN A 135 -3.20 0.91 10.61
CA ASN A 135 -3.69 -0.23 11.38
C ASN A 135 -3.77 -1.50 10.54
N GLY A 136 -4.28 -1.39 9.31
CA GLY A 136 -4.37 -2.50 8.35
C GLY A 136 -3.00 -3.06 8.01
N LEU A 137 -2.05 -2.20 7.62
CA LEU A 137 -0.68 -2.58 7.32
C LEU A 137 0.02 -3.21 8.53
N THR A 138 -0.12 -2.61 9.72
CA THR A 138 0.42 -3.17 10.96
C THR A 138 -0.11 -4.58 11.24
N TYR A 139 -1.41 -4.80 11.04
CA TYR A 139 -2.02 -6.12 11.22
C TYR A 139 -1.43 -7.15 10.25
N VAL A 140 -1.31 -6.80 8.97
CA VAL A 140 -0.77 -7.68 7.94
C VAL A 140 0.71 -8.01 8.21
N ILE A 141 1.55 -7.02 8.52
CA ILE A 141 2.95 -7.23 8.88
C ILE A 141 3.06 -8.21 10.06
N LYS A 142 2.28 -7.99 11.13
CA LYS A 142 2.26 -8.90 12.29
C LYS A 142 1.80 -10.31 11.93
N SER A 143 0.87 -10.46 10.99
CA SER A 143 0.41 -11.77 10.52
C SER A 143 1.49 -12.55 9.78
N ILE A 144 2.39 -11.85 9.07
CA ILE A 144 3.56 -12.48 8.44
C ILE A 144 4.58 -12.82 9.54
N GLU A 145 4.86 -11.88 10.44
CA GLU A 145 5.83 -12.02 11.54
C GLU A 145 5.50 -13.13 12.52
N ASN A 146 4.22 -13.40 12.78
CA ASN A 146 3.81 -14.50 13.64
C ASN A 146 3.55 -15.82 12.89
N GLY A 147 3.78 -15.87 11.57
CA GLY A 147 3.56 -17.06 10.75
C GLY A 147 2.10 -17.46 10.56
N SER A 148 1.16 -16.52 10.68
CA SER A 148 -0.28 -16.76 10.44
C SER A 148 -0.75 -16.35 9.04
N HIS A 149 0.03 -15.57 8.30
CA HIS A 149 -0.25 -15.22 6.91
C HIS A 149 -0.11 -16.45 6.00
N GLU A 150 -1.15 -16.78 5.24
CA GLU A 150 -1.10 -17.86 4.28
C GLU A 150 -0.34 -17.48 3.02
N VAL A 151 0.68 -18.26 2.68
CA VAL A 151 1.43 -18.13 1.44
C VAL A 151 0.58 -18.63 0.28
N ARG A 152 0.33 -17.75 -0.68
CA ARG A 152 -0.47 -18.03 -1.86
C ARG A 152 0.16 -17.40 -3.10
N PHE A 153 -0.10 -17.98 -4.27
CA PHE A 153 0.37 -17.46 -5.55
C PHE A 153 -0.74 -17.46 -6.59
N PHE A 154 -0.73 -16.51 -7.52
CA PHE A 154 -1.50 -16.66 -8.75
C PHE A 154 -0.95 -17.83 -9.59
N CYS A 155 -1.84 -18.71 -10.05
CA CYS A 155 -1.46 -19.79 -10.95
C CYS A 155 -1.05 -19.20 -12.32
N PRO A 156 0.18 -19.43 -12.80
CA PRO A 156 0.65 -18.87 -14.06
C PRO A 156 -0.04 -19.48 -15.29
N VAL A 157 -0.84 -20.54 -15.11
CA VAL A 157 -1.57 -21.21 -16.20
C VAL A 157 -2.99 -20.68 -16.36
N CYS A 158 -3.67 -20.33 -15.26
CA CYS A 158 -5.11 -19.98 -15.31
C CYS A 158 -5.51 -18.79 -14.42
N GLY A 159 -4.57 -18.18 -13.69
CA GLY A 159 -4.82 -17.02 -12.82
C GLY A 159 -5.48 -17.34 -11.47
N TRP A 160 -5.86 -18.59 -11.20
CA TRP A 160 -6.47 -18.95 -9.91
C TRP A 160 -5.45 -19.04 -8.77
N ALA A 161 -5.84 -18.75 -7.53
CA ALA A 161 -4.94 -18.88 -6.38
C ALA A 161 -4.49 -20.34 -6.14
N VAL A 162 -3.20 -20.51 -5.87
CA VAL A 162 -2.57 -21.74 -5.40
C VAL A 162 -2.15 -21.50 -3.95
N GLU A 163 -2.67 -22.32 -3.03
CA GLU A 163 -2.50 -22.13 -1.59
C GLU A 163 -1.46 -23.11 -1.03
N PHE A 164 -0.52 -22.60 -0.23
CA PHE A 164 0.52 -23.39 0.44
C PHE A 164 0.39 -23.39 1.98
N GLY A 165 -0.54 -22.61 2.53
CA GLY A 165 -0.74 -22.49 3.98
C GLY A 165 0.19 -21.48 4.64
N ALA A 166 0.15 -21.38 5.97
CA ALA A 166 0.79 -20.29 6.70
C ALA A 166 2.29 -20.48 7.03
N SER A 167 2.78 -21.72 6.96
CA SER A 167 4.18 -22.02 7.24
C SER A 167 4.72 -23.10 6.30
N PRO A 168 4.71 -22.85 4.97
CA PRO A 168 5.25 -23.82 4.05
C PRO A 168 6.78 -23.78 4.07
N GLU A 169 7.39 -24.90 3.71
CA GLU A 169 8.83 -25.02 3.49
C GLU A 169 9.14 -25.01 1.99
N ILE A 170 10.40 -24.74 1.63
CA ILE A 170 10.88 -24.94 0.25
C ILE A 170 10.59 -26.39 -0.17
N GLY A 171 10.07 -26.56 -1.39
CA GLY A 171 9.65 -27.85 -1.91
C GLY A 171 8.24 -28.27 -1.52
N THR A 172 7.52 -27.52 -0.67
CA THR A 172 6.08 -27.75 -0.42
C THR A 172 5.33 -27.72 -1.74
N GLU A 173 4.56 -28.77 -2.01
CA GLU A 173 3.79 -28.91 -3.25
C GLU A 173 2.33 -28.54 -3.05
N SER A 174 1.73 -27.91 -4.06
CA SER A 174 0.31 -27.63 -4.09
C SER A 174 -0.23 -27.71 -5.51
N ARG A 175 -1.45 -28.24 -5.65
CA ARG A 175 -2.13 -28.37 -6.93
C ARG A 175 -3.12 -27.22 -7.10
N CYS A 176 -3.07 -26.55 -8.25
CA CYS A 176 -4.08 -25.54 -8.57
C CYS A 176 -5.47 -26.20 -8.62
N ARG A 177 -6.42 -25.68 -7.81
CA ARG A 177 -7.78 -26.23 -7.73
C ARG A 177 -8.60 -26.04 -9.02
N MET A 178 -8.21 -25.10 -9.87
CA MET A 178 -8.90 -24.80 -11.13
C MET A 178 -8.38 -25.65 -12.30
N CYS A 179 -7.07 -25.59 -12.60
CA CYS A 179 -6.51 -26.26 -13.78
C CYS A 179 -5.82 -27.60 -13.47
N GLY A 180 -5.66 -27.96 -12.19
CA GLY A 180 -5.07 -29.23 -11.77
C GLY A 180 -3.54 -29.34 -11.94
N VAL A 181 -2.85 -28.29 -12.40
CA VAL A 181 -1.38 -28.29 -12.52
C VAL A 181 -0.74 -28.33 -11.13
N LEU A 182 0.32 -29.13 -10.98
CA LEU A 182 1.10 -29.26 -9.76
C LEU A 182 2.24 -28.23 -9.74
N PHE A 183 2.41 -27.56 -8.62
CA PHE A 183 3.48 -26.60 -8.37
C PHE A 183 4.20 -26.94 -7.07
N ALA A 184 5.42 -26.45 -6.93
CA ALA A 184 6.15 -26.42 -5.67
C ALA A 184 6.68 -25.01 -5.38
N LEU A 185 6.89 -24.72 -4.10
CA LEU A 185 7.66 -23.54 -3.68
C LEU A 185 9.14 -23.77 -3.90
N ASP A 186 9.80 -22.73 -4.40
CA ASP A 186 11.25 -22.58 -4.38
C ASP A 186 11.57 -21.19 -3.82
N GLU A 187 12.85 -20.90 -3.58
CA GLU A 187 13.29 -19.62 -3.05
C GLU A 187 14.23 -18.93 -4.04
N LYS A 188 14.04 -17.62 -4.22
CA LYS A 188 14.95 -16.79 -4.98
C LYS A 188 15.04 -15.41 -4.35
N ASP A 189 16.26 -14.96 -4.08
CA ASP A 189 16.55 -13.64 -3.51
C ASP A 189 15.83 -13.36 -2.17
N ASP A 190 15.60 -14.43 -1.39
CA ASP A 190 14.81 -14.51 -0.13
C ASP A 190 13.28 -14.31 -0.30
N ASP A 191 12.77 -14.43 -1.52
CA ASP A 191 11.33 -14.46 -1.82
C ASP A 191 10.90 -15.85 -2.30
N PHE A 192 9.67 -16.25 -1.93
CA PHE A 192 9.10 -17.48 -2.45
C PHE A 192 8.76 -17.29 -3.93
N ILE A 193 9.04 -18.32 -4.72
CA ILE A 193 8.64 -18.39 -6.12
C ILE A 193 7.87 -19.69 -6.39
N LEU A 194 7.03 -19.65 -7.42
CA LEU A 194 6.24 -20.79 -7.85
C LEU A 194 6.91 -21.52 -9.02
N VAL A 195 7.25 -22.79 -8.84
CA VAL A 195 7.85 -23.63 -9.89
C VAL A 195 6.88 -24.72 -10.30
N ARG A 196 6.65 -24.87 -11.62
CA ARG A 196 5.82 -25.95 -12.16
C ARG A 196 6.55 -27.29 -12.09
N LYS A 197 5.87 -28.33 -11.64
CA LYS A 197 6.33 -29.73 -11.64
C LYS A 197 5.82 -30.49 -12.86
#